data_AF-A0A968CSW8-F1
#
_entry.id   AF-A0A968CSW8-F1
#
_cell.length_a   1.000
_cell.length_b   1.000
_cell.length_c   1.000
_cell.angle_alpha   90.00
_cell.angle_beta   90.00
_cell.angle_gamma   90.00
#
_symmetry.space_group_name_H-M   'P 1'
#
loop_
_entity.id
_entity.type
_entity.pdbx_description
1 polymer ?
#
loop_
_entity_poly.entity_id
_entity_poly.type
_entity_poly.pdbx_seq_one_letter_code
_entity_poly.pdbx_strand_id
1 'polypeptide(L)'
;MTDKLFKALVVEETDDKKYTRQILDKTIDDLPPGDVVVEVHYSSLNYKDALSATGNKGVTRSYPHTPGIDAAGVVVESTDSAFKPNDDVIVTSYDLGMNTAGGFGQYIRVPGQWVVPLPKGLTSREAMCYGTAGFTAALSVFQLTVHGGILPEHGEVLVSGATGGVGGIAVAILSKLGYAVVAVNGLVDESEYLKEIGAQRIISIEEATDQSGRPLLKSCWAGSIDTVGGDILATTIKSVNANGVVTTCGNVASP
;
A
#
# COMPACT_ATOMS: atom_id res chain seq x y z
N MET A 1 18.01 -27.14 -3.14
CA MET A 1 18.13 -25.92 -2.31
C MET A 1 17.58 -26.11 -0.89
N THR A 2 17.12 -27.30 -0.54
CA THR A 2 16.38 -27.66 0.69
C THR A 2 17.07 -27.23 1.99
N ASP A 3 18.40 -27.27 2.08
CA ASP A 3 19.16 -26.87 3.29
C ASP A 3 19.72 -25.42 3.26
N LYS A 4 19.30 -24.58 2.31
CA LYS A 4 19.83 -23.21 2.22
C LYS A 4 19.29 -22.38 3.40
N LEU A 5 20.18 -22.05 4.33
CA LEU A 5 19.91 -21.15 5.44
C LEU A 5 19.74 -19.70 4.95
N PHE A 6 18.76 -19.01 5.51
CA PHE A 6 18.50 -17.61 5.23
C PHE A 6 17.91 -16.89 6.45
N LYS A 7 18.01 -15.56 6.50
CA LYS A 7 17.48 -14.75 7.60
C LYS A 7 16.05 -14.30 7.34
N ALA A 8 15.23 -14.35 8.37
CA ALA A 8 13.88 -13.78 8.37
C ALA A 8 13.55 -13.09 9.68
N LEU A 9 12.77 -12.01 9.61
CA LEU A 9 12.09 -11.46 10.78
C LEU A 9 10.95 -12.41 11.15
N VAL A 10 11.02 -12.98 12.35
CA VAL A 10 10.00 -13.86 12.91
C VAL A 10 9.34 -13.15 14.08
N VAL A 11 8.01 -13.14 14.05
CA VAL A 11 7.16 -12.65 15.13
C VAL A 11 6.60 -13.86 15.86
N GLU A 12 6.71 -13.88 17.18
CA GLU A 12 6.20 -14.96 18.01
C GLU A 12 5.19 -14.41 19.01
N GLU A 13 4.13 -15.18 19.28
CA GLU A 13 3.21 -14.92 20.39
C GLU A 13 3.74 -15.66 21.63
N THR A 14 4.06 -14.91 22.68
CA THR A 14 4.45 -15.47 23.97
C THR A 14 3.23 -15.57 24.89
N ASP A 15 3.44 -16.09 26.10
CA ASP A 15 2.44 -16.03 27.17
C ASP A 15 1.90 -14.59 27.34
N ASP A 16 0.64 -14.48 27.76
CA ASP A 16 -0.11 -13.22 27.96
C ASP A 16 -0.38 -12.39 26.69
N LYS A 17 -0.43 -12.99 25.49
CA LYS A 17 -0.68 -12.28 24.21
C LYS A 17 0.32 -11.16 23.94
N LYS A 18 1.54 -11.31 24.45
CA LYS A 18 2.66 -10.44 24.08
C LYS A 18 3.30 -10.99 22.82
N TYR A 19 3.85 -10.10 22.01
CA TYR A 19 4.48 -10.47 20.76
C TYR A 19 5.94 -10.03 20.76
N THR A 20 6.85 -10.89 20.37
CA THR A 20 8.28 -10.60 20.22
C THR A 20 8.64 -10.61 18.74
N ARG A 21 9.69 -9.89 18.34
CA ARG A 21 10.22 -9.92 16.97
C ARG A 21 11.71 -10.17 17.01
N GLN A 22 12.18 -11.16 16.26
CA GLN A 22 13.58 -11.56 16.22
C GLN A 22 13.99 -11.88 14.79
N ILE A 23 15.25 -11.64 14.45
CA ILE A 23 15.82 -12.13 13.19
C ILE A 23 16.36 -13.52 13.46
N LEU A 24 15.77 -14.53 12.83
CA LEU A 24 16.14 -15.93 12.97
C LEU A 24 16.65 -16.49 11.64
N ASP A 25 17.47 -17.53 11.71
CA ASP A 25 17.83 -18.33 10.55
C ASP A 25 16.71 -19.36 10.28
N LYS A 26 16.31 -19.47 9.01
CA LYS A 26 15.31 -20.41 8.47
C LYS A 26 15.89 -21.14 7.27
N THR A 27 15.25 -22.21 6.85
CA THR A 27 15.57 -22.99 5.65
C THR A 27 14.44 -22.86 4.62
N ILE A 28 14.74 -23.15 3.36
CA ILE A 28 13.74 -23.17 2.28
C ILE A 28 12.63 -24.19 2.57
N ASP A 29 12.91 -25.23 3.35
CA ASP A 29 11.91 -26.24 3.76
C ASP A 29 10.98 -25.74 4.87
N ASP A 30 11.36 -24.68 5.59
CA ASP A 30 10.47 -24.00 6.55
C ASP A 30 9.44 -23.07 5.87
N LEU A 31 9.56 -22.85 4.55
CA LEU A 31 8.62 -22.04 3.79
C LEU A 31 7.33 -22.82 3.49
N PRO A 32 6.16 -22.16 3.49
CA PRO A 32 4.89 -22.83 3.18
C PRO A 32 4.89 -23.41 1.76
N PRO A 33 4.00 -24.36 1.43
CA PRO A 33 3.84 -24.86 0.08
C PRO A 33 3.53 -23.74 -0.93
N GLY A 34 4.03 -23.88 -2.16
CA GLY A 34 3.80 -22.94 -3.25
C GLY A 34 4.59 -23.32 -4.48
N ASP A 35 4.37 -22.61 -5.58
CA ASP A 35 4.90 -22.97 -6.90
C ASP A 35 6.24 -22.29 -7.19
N VAL A 36 6.44 -21.08 -6.66
CA VAL A 36 7.59 -20.23 -6.99
C VAL A 36 8.34 -19.85 -5.72
N VAL A 37 9.65 -20.10 -5.72
CA VAL A 37 10.59 -19.64 -4.69
C VAL A 37 11.33 -18.41 -5.21
N VAL A 38 11.27 -17.32 -4.46
CA VAL A 38 11.88 -16.04 -4.81
C VAL A 38 12.95 -15.70 -3.77
N GLU A 39 14.16 -15.38 -4.24
CA GLU A 39 15.17 -14.68 -3.45
C GLU A 39 14.80 -13.20 -3.37
N VAL A 40 14.41 -12.75 -2.18
CA VAL A 40 13.94 -11.40 -1.95
C VAL A 40 15.14 -10.45 -1.84
N HIS A 41 15.19 -9.46 -2.72
CA HIS A 41 16.22 -8.42 -2.71
C HIS A 41 15.76 -7.18 -1.94
N TYR A 42 14.49 -6.82 -2.10
CA TYR A 42 13.88 -5.68 -1.45
C TYR A 42 12.46 -6.02 -0.98
N SER A 43 12.06 -5.36 0.10
CA SER A 43 10.69 -5.35 0.63
C SER A 43 10.35 -3.89 0.99
N SER A 44 9.11 -3.65 1.42
CA SER A 44 8.63 -2.34 1.87
C SER A 44 7.95 -2.46 3.24
N LEU A 45 7.78 -1.34 3.94
CA LEU A 45 7.15 -1.32 5.27
C LEU A 45 5.82 -0.58 5.21
N ASN A 46 4.73 -1.32 5.31
CA ASN A 46 3.38 -0.78 5.29
C ASN A 46 2.75 -0.78 6.69
N TYR A 47 1.65 -0.03 6.85
CA TYR A 47 0.86 -0.02 8.09
C TYR A 47 0.41 -1.44 8.50
N LYS A 48 0.04 -2.27 7.52
CA LYS A 48 -0.39 -3.66 7.74
C LYS A 48 0.72 -4.56 8.27
N ASP A 49 1.98 -4.29 7.90
CA ASP A 49 3.13 -5.01 8.43
C ASP A 49 3.33 -4.73 9.92
N ALA A 50 3.12 -3.47 10.34
CA ALA A 50 3.16 -3.11 11.75
C ALA A 50 2.04 -3.81 12.55
N LEU A 51 0.82 -3.89 12.00
CA LEU A 51 -0.28 -4.64 12.61
C LEU A 51 0.04 -6.14 12.72
N SER A 52 0.60 -6.73 11.67
CA SER A 52 1.06 -8.13 11.67
C SER A 52 2.13 -8.37 12.74
N ALA A 53 3.11 -7.48 12.85
CA ALA A 53 4.21 -7.58 13.80
C ALA A 53 3.81 -7.31 15.27
N THR A 54 2.68 -6.65 15.50
CA THR A 54 2.19 -6.29 16.84
C THR A 54 1.08 -7.20 17.36
N GLY A 55 0.68 -8.23 16.60
CA GLY A 55 -0.28 -9.22 17.10
C GLY A 55 -1.72 -9.03 16.67
N ASN A 56 -1.99 -8.18 15.67
CA ASN A 56 -3.36 -7.98 15.22
C ASN A 56 -3.89 -9.23 14.52
N LYS A 57 -4.74 -10.00 15.22
CA LYS A 57 -5.34 -11.24 14.73
C LYS A 57 -6.27 -11.08 13.52
N GLY A 58 -6.71 -9.85 13.23
CA GLY A 58 -7.43 -9.53 11.98
C GLY A 58 -6.51 -9.57 10.75
N VAL A 59 -5.20 -9.39 10.95
CA VAL A 59 -4.18 -9.47 9.89
C VAL A 59 -3.50 -10.84 9.90
N THR A 60 -2.96 -11.25 11.04
CA THR A 60 -2.14 -12.47 11.18
C THR A 60 -2.75 -13.38 12.25
N ARG A 61 -3.24 -14.55 11.83
CA ARG A 61 -4.00 -15.43 12.74
C ARG A 61 -3.10 -16.34 13.55
N SER A 62 -2.03 -16.81 12.94
CA SER A 62 -1.12 -17.83 13.50
C SER A 62 0.29 -17.28 13.67
N TYR A 63 0.92 -17.61 14.79
CA TYR A 63 2.33 -17.33 15.09
C TYR A 63 3.02 -18.66 15.46
N PRO A 64 4.33 -18.83 15.23
CA PRO A 64 5.29 -17.85 14.71
C PRO A 64 5.06 -17.49 13.23
N HIS A 65 5.34 -16.24 12.85
CA HIS A 65 5.05 -15.71 11.52
C HIS A 65 6.13 -14.78 10.98
N THR A 66 6.33 -14.75 9.66
CA THR A 66 7.21 -13.79 8.98
C THR A 66 6.37 -12.74 8.26
N PRO A 67 6.35 -11.47 8.72
CA PRO A 67 5.61 -10.39 8.05
C PRO A 67 6.24 -9.95 6.72
N GLY A 68 5.70 -8.90 6.12
CA GLY A 68 6.16 -8.31 4.86
C GLY A 68 5.20 -8.61 3.72
N ILE A 69 4.25 -7.70 3.47
CA ILE A 69 3.24 -7.86 2.41
C ILE A 69 3.78 -7.56 1.00
N ASP A 70 5.02 -7.09 0.90
CA ASP A 70 5.67 -6.73 -0.36
C ASP A 70 7.03 -7.42 -0.49
N ALA A 71 7.33 -7.93 -1.68
CA ALA A 71 8.64 -8.44 -2.04
C ALA A 71 8.95 -8.15 -3.50
N ALA A 72 10.20 -7.79 -3.79
CA ALA A 72 10.77 -7.82 -5.13
C ALA A 72 12.11 -8.54 -5.11
N GLY A 73 12.35 -9.36 -6.12
CA GLY A 73 13.49 -10.25 -6.13
C GLY A 73 13.58 -11.08 -7.39
N VAL A 74 14.29 -12.19 -7.28
CA VAL A 74 14.59 -13.08 -8.41
C VAL A 74 14.06 -14.47 -8.13
N VAL A 75 13.41 -15.07 -9.13
CA VAL A 75 12.98 -16.48 -9.05
C VAL A 75 14.21 -17.37 -9.00
N VAL A 76 14.27 -18.27 -8.00
CA VAL A 76 15.35 -19.26 -7.86
C VAL A 76 14.88 -20.68 -8.17
N GLU A 77 13.58 -20.96 -8.01
CA GLU A 77 12.95 -22.24 -8.32
C GLU A 77 11.48 -22.01 -8.67
N SER A 78 10.94 -22.74 -9.65
CA SER A 78 9.54 -22.66 -10.04
C SER A 78 9.03 -23.99 -10.60
N THR A 79 7.84 -24.39 -10.18
CA THR A 79 7.04 -25.44 -10.83
C THR A 79 5.97 -24.88 -11.77
N ASP A 80 5.73 -23.56 -11.71
CA ASP A 80 4.86 -22.85 -12.65
C ASP A 80 5.64 -22.49 -13.92
N SER A 81 5.17 -22.98 -15.07
CA SER A 81 5.78 -22.72 -16.38
C SER A 81 5.80 -21.25 -16.81
N ALA A 82 5.01 -20.38 -16.17
CA ALA A 82 5.03 -18.94 -16.44
C ALA A 82 6.31 -18.25 -15.92
N PHE A 83 7.02 -18.86 -14.97
CA PHE A 83 8.22 -18.30 -14.34
C PHE A 83 9.36 -19.32 -14.35
N LYS A 84 10.58 -18.84 -14.57
CA LYS A 84 11.79 -19.67 -14.54
C LYS A 84 12.88 -19.00 -13.69
N PRO A 85 13.88 -19.77 -13.24
CA PRO A 85 15.02 -19.20 -12.53
C PRO A 85 15.65 -18.01 -13.28
N ASN A 86 16.03 -16.98 -12.52
CA ASN A 86 16.56 -15.69 -12.97
C ASN A 86 15.52 -14.69 -13.53
N ASP A 87 14.22 -14.98 -13.46
CA ASP A 87 13.22 -13.96 -13.75
C ASP A 87 13.13 -12.95 -12.59
N ASP A 88 13.20 -11.65 -12.89
CA ASP A 88 12.94 -10.57 -11.94
C ASP A 88 11.43 -10.42 -11.72
N VAL A 89 11.00 -10.44 -10.46
CA VAL A 89 9.59 -10.50 -10.09
C VAL A 89 9.24 -9.61 -8.91
N ILE A 90 7.95 -9.27 -8.84
CA ILE A 90 7.28 -8.63 -7.72
C ILE A 90 6.24 -9.60 -7.17
N VAL A 91 6.11 -9.66 -5.85
CA VAL A 91 5.00 -10.32 -5.16
C VAL A 91 4.46 -9.34 -4.12
N THR A 92 3.22 -8.89 -4.30
CA THR A 92 2.53 -7.99 -3.37
C THR A 92 1.09 -8.46 -3.21
N SER A 93 0.38 -7.94 -2.20
CA SER A 93 -1.04 -8.23 -1.96
C SER A 93 -1.32 -9.68 -1.51
N TYR A 94 -2.49 -10.23 -1.86
CA TYR A 94 -2.96 -11.55 -1.46
C TYR A 94 -2.79 -11.81 0.05
N ASP A 95 -2.30 -12.99 0.43
CA ASP A 95 -2.07 -13.40 1.83
C ASP A 95 -0.59 -13.32 2.25
N LEU A 96 0.29 -12.83 1.36
CA LEU A 96 1.71 -12.61 1.65
C LEU A 96 1.87 -11.70 2.87
N GLY A 97 2.71 -12.08 3.83
CA GLY A 97 2.98 -11.31 5.05
C GLY A 97 1.83 -11.28 6.06
N MET A 98 0.69 -11.90 5.75
CA MET A 98 -0.47 -12.05 6.63
C MET A 98 -0.51 -13.43 7.29
N ASN A 99 -0.92 -14.46 6.57
CA ASN A 99 -0.92 -15.84 7.06
C ASN A 99 0.06 -16.72 6.26
N THR A 100 0.62 -16.18 5.18
CA THR A 100 1.70 -16.77 4.40
C THR A 100 2.98 -15.98 4.67
N ALA A 101 4.12 -16.67 4.87
CA ALA A 101 5.40 -16.04 5.17
C ALA A 101 5.77 -14.96 4.12
N GLY A 102 6.09 -13.76 4.59
CA GLY A 102 6.22 -12.54 3.79
C GLY A 102 7.65 -12.12 3.45
N GLY A 103 7.76 -10.98 2.79
CA GLY A 103 8.99 -10.38 2.26
C GLY A 103 9.99 -9.88 3.30
N PHE A 104 9.72 -9.99 4.61
CA PHE A 104 10.75 -9.80 5.64
C PHE A 104 11.58 -11.06 5.90
N GLY A 105 11.53 -12.02 4.98
CA GLY A 105 12.54 -13.07 4.80
C GLY A 105 13.36 -12.84 3.55
N GLN A 106 14.62 -13.29 3.55
CA GLN A 106 15.45 -13.30 2.34
C GLN A 106 14.92 -14.24 1.25
N TYR A 107 14.02 -15.17 1.59
CA TYR A 107 13.33 -16.03 0.64
C TYR A 107 11.84 -16.12 1.00
N ILE A 108 11.01 -16.24 -0.05
CA ILE A 108 9.58 -16.56 0.06
C ILE A 108 9.24 -17.70 -0.90
N ARG A 109 8.21 -18.49 -0.56
CA ARG A 109 7.57 -19.45 -1.47
C ARG A 109 6.09 -19.10 -1.57
N VAL A 110 5.61 -18.90 -2.80
CA VAL A 110 4.25 -18.41 -3.07
C VAL A 110 3.59 -19.13 -4.25
N PRO A 111 2.25 -19.11 -4.34
CA PRO A 111 1.55 -19.53 -5.55
C PRO A 111 1.96 -18.69 -6.78
N GLY A 112 2.10 -19.32 -7.95
CA GLY A 112 2.54 -18.64 -9.18
C GLY A 112 1.63 -17.49 -9.59
N GLN A 113 0.33 -17.61 -9.35
CA GLN A 113 -0.68 -16.56 -9.60
C GLN A 113 -0.49 -15.25 -8.82
N TRP A 114 0.34 -15.25 -7.76
CA TRP A 114 0.66 -14.02 -7.01
C TRP A 114 1.83 -13.26 -7.61
N VAL A 115 2.63 -13.94 -8.42
CA VAL A 115 3.88 -13.41 -8.95
C VAL A 115 3.58 -12.57 -10.18
N VAL A 116 4.18 -11.38 -10.24
CA VAL A 116 4.09 -10.47 -11.39
C VAL A 116 5.51 -10.21 -11.91
N PRO A 117 5.75 -10.28 -13.23
CA PRO A 117 7.05 -9.90 -13.79
C PRO A 117 7.39 -8.44 -13.43
N LEU A 118 8.64 -8.19 -13.03
CA LEU A 118 9.12 -6.84 -12.78
C LEU A 118 8.95 -6.00 -14.08
N PRO A 119 8.21 -4.86 -14.04
CA PRO A 119 8.01 -4.05 -15.23
C PRO A 119 9.33 -3.54 -15.80
N LYS A 120 9.44 -3.55 -17.14
CA LYS A 120 10.63 -3.02 -17.84
C LYS A 120 10.86 -1.56 -17.43
N GLY A 121 12.09 -1.25 -17.02
CA GLY A 121 12.49 0.09 -16.60
C GLY A 121 12.36 0.36 -15.10
N LEU A 122 11.84 -0.59 -14.31
CA LEU A 122 11.92 -0.54 -12.86
C LEU A 122 13.00 -1.50 -12.35
N THR A 123 13.79 -1.03 -11.39
CA THR A 123 14.61 -1.90 -10.53
C THR A 123 13.75 -2.50 -9.40
N SER A 124 14.18 -3.62 -8.81
CA SER A 124 13.51 -4.21 -7.64
C SER A 124 13.41 -3.20 -6.48
N ARG A 125 14.41 -2.32 -6.34
CA ARG A 125 14.40 -1.25 -5.33
C ARG A 125 13.30 -0.24 -5.60
N GLU A 126 13.19 0.28 -6.82
CA GLU A 126 12.14 1.23 -7.19
C GLU A 126 10.75 0.62 -7.06
N ALA A 127 10.58 -0.65 -7.45
CA ALA A 127 9.33 -1.37 -7.27
C ALA A 127 8.90 -1.39 -5.80
N MET A 128 9.84 -1.59 -4.86
CA MET A 128 9.55 -1.59 -3.42
C MET A 128 9.51 -0.18 -2.79
N CYS A 129 10.08 0.83 -3.43
CA CYS A 129 9.82 2.23 -3.07
C CYS A 129 8.35 2.60 -3.31
N TYR A 130 7.70 1.99 -4.31
CA TYR A 130 6.24 2.08 -4.46
C TYR A 130 5.53 1.12 -3.49
N GLY A 131 5.85 -0.18 -3.56
CA GLY A 131 5.22 -1.21 -2.75
C GLY A 131 3.69 -1.25 -2.88
N THR A 132 3.03 -1.82 -1.89
CA THR A 132 1.57 -1.84 -1.79
C THR A 132 0.99 -0.41 -1.75
N ALA A 133 1.67 0.53 -1.10
CA ALA A 133 1.20 1.92 -1.01
C ALA A 133 1.07 2.59 -2.39
N GLY A 134 2.11 2.50 -3.22
CA GLY A 134 2.13 3.05 -4.56
C GLY A 134 1.22 2.29 -5.53
N PHE A 135 1.12 0.97 -5.39
CA PHE A 135 0.15 0.18 -6.15
C PHE A 135 -1.30 0.62 -5.84
N THR A 136 -1.62 0.81 -4.55
CA THR A 136 -2.93 1.28 -4.10
C THR A 136 -3.22 2.69 -4.61
N ALA A 137 -2.23 3.59 -4.56
CA ALA A 137 -2.35 4.94 -5.11
C ALA A 137 -2.66 4.92 -6.62
N ALA A 138 -1.89 4.15 -7.39
CA ALA A 138 -2.08 4.00 -8.82
C ALA A 138 -3.44 3.37 -9.16
N LEU A 139 -3.91 2.39 -8.39
CA LEU A 139 -5.23 1.79 -8.57
C LEU A 139 -6.35 2.80 -8.29
N SER A 140 -6.25 3.59 -7.23
CA SER A 140 -7.22 4.67 -6.93
C SER A 140 -7.25 5.72 -8.03
N VAL A 141 -6.10 6.15 -8.54
CA VAL A 141 -6.04 7.05 -9.71
C VAL A 141 -6.67 6.40 -10.94
N PHE A 142 -6.36 5.14 -11.22
CA PHE A 142 -6.92 4.42 -12.36
C PHE A 142 -8.45 4.31 -12.25
N GLN A 143 -8.98 4.00 -11.07
CA GLN A 143 -10.42 3.96 -10.83
C GLN A 143 -11.07 5.34 -10.99
N LEU A 144 -10.48 6.39 -10.43
CA LEU A 144 -10.99 7.76 -10.54
C LEU A 144 -11.00 8.26 -12.00
N THR A 145 -9.96 7.95 -12.76
CA THR A 145 -9.75 8.50 -14.11
C THR A 145 -10.34 7.62 -15.21
N VAL A 146 -9.92 6.36 -15.31
CA VAL A 146 -10.27 5.46 -16.42
C VAL A 146 -11.68 4.91 -16.26
N HIS A 147 -12.06 4.47 -15.07
CA HIS A 147 -13.42 3.97 -14.82
C HIS A 147 -14.39 5.08 -14.46
N GLY A 148 -13.94 6.05 -13.66
CA GLY A 148 -14.73 7.17 -13.19
C GLY A 148 -14.94 8.28 -14.22
N GLY A 149 -14.10 8.32 -15.26
CA GLY A 149 -14.19 9.34 -16.31
C GLY A 149 -13.90 10.76 -15.83
N ILE A 150 -13.25 10.93 -14.68
CA ILE A 150 -12.81 12.24 -14.22
C ILE A 150 -11.62 12.67 -15.06
N LEU A 151 -11.70 13.85 -15.67
CA LEU A 151 -10.66 14.48 -16.48
C LEU A 151 -10.11 15.72 -15.76
N PRO A 152 -8.88 16.18 -16.06
CA PRO A 152 -8.29 17.35 -15.40
C PRO A 152 -9.16 18.62 -15.47
N GLU A 153 -9.87 18.83 -16.56
CA GLU A 153 -10.74 19.99 -16.79
C GLU A 153 -12.04 19.95 -15.96
N HIS A 154 -12.39 18.82 -15.35
CA HIS A 154 -13.60 18.70 -14.52
C HIS A 154 -13.46 19.40 -13.16
N GLY A 155 -12.23 19.76 -12.75
CA GLY A 155 -11.95 20.52 -11.54
C GLY A 155 -10.92 19.88 -10.61
N GLU A 156 -10.89 20.36 -9.37
CA GLU A 156 -9.91 19.95 -8.37
C GLU A 156 -10.15 18.52 -7.86
N VAL A 157 -9.07 17.77 -7.63
CA VAL A 157 -9.10 16.45 -7.01
C VAL A 157 -8.52 16.53 -5.59
N LEU A 158 -9.32 16.13 -4.60
CA LEU A 158 -8.90 16.12 -3.20
C LEU A 158 -8.17 14.82 -2.86
N VAL A 159 -6.99 14.91 -2.25
CA VAL A 159 -6.27 13.75 -1.71
C VAL A 159 -6.15 13.91 -0.19
N SER A 160 -6.81 13.03 0.56
CA SER A 160 -6.67 12.98 2.02
C SER A 160 -5.47 12.10 2.42
N GLY A 161 -4.95 12.30 3.63
CA GLY A 161 -3.75 11.60 4.10
C GLY A 161 -2.55 11.80 3.17
N ALA A 162 -2.41 12.99 2.59
CA ALA A 162 -1.50 13.27 1.48
C ALA A 162 -0.02 13.16 1.85
N THR A 163 0.33 13.17 3.14
CA THR A 163 1.69 12.96 3.64
C THR A 163 2.03 11.49 3.89
N GLY A 164 1.04 10.59 3.81
CA GLY A 164 1.22 9.16 3.97
C GLY A 164 1.68 8.46 2.68
N GLY A 165 2.03 7.17 2.78
CA GLY A 165 2.57 6.41 1.65
C GLY A 165 1.65 6.37 0.43
N VAL A 166 0.34 6.15 0.62
CA VAL A 166 -0.63 6.13 -0.49
C VAL A 166 -0.91 7.54 -1.00
N GLY A 167 -1.24 8.47 -0.09
CA GLY A 167 -1.63 9.84 -0.43
C GLY A 167 -0.53 10.60 -1.18
N GLY A 168 0.72 10.53 -0.71
CA GLY A 168 1.84 11.22 -1.35
C GLY A 168 2.09 10.74 -2.78
N ILE A 169 2.07 9.42 -3.00
CA ILE A 169 2.21 8.85 -4.35
C ILE A 169 1.01 9.22 -5.21
N ALA A 170 -0.21 9.23 -4.66
CA ALA A 170 -1.41 9.65 -5.39
C ALA A 170 -1.34 11.12 -5.85
N VAL A 171 -0.86 12.04 -4.99
CA VAL A 171 -0.61 13.44 -5.36
C VAL A 171 0.38 13.51 -6.53
N ALA A 172 1.50 12.79 -6.44
CA ALA A 172 2.52 12.80 -7.48
C ALA A 172 2.01 12.26 -8.84
N ILE A 173 1.25 11.16 -8.82
CA ILE A 173 0.66 10.58 -10.04
C ILE A 173 -0.35 11.55 -10.65
N LEU A 174 -1.30 12.08 -9.86
CA LEU A 174 -2.33 13.00 -10.36
C LEU A 174 -1.72 14.29 -10.92
N SER A 175 -0.73 14.87 -10.23
CA SER A 175 -0.02 16.05 -10.71
C SER A 175 0.68 15.78 -12.04
N LYS A 176 1.36 14.62 -12.16
CA LYS A 176 2.01 14.19 -13.41
C LYS A 176 1.01 14.03 -14.57
N LEU A 177 -0.23 13.63 -14.27
CA LEU A 177 -1.32 13.51 -15.24
C LEU A 177 -2.04 14.83 -15.53
N GLY A 178 -1.65 15.94 -14.91
CA GLY A 178 -2.17 17.29 -15.17
C GLY A 178 -3.37 17.71 -14.32
N TYR A 179 -3.74 16.95 -13.29
CA TYR A 179 -4.84 17.31 -12.40
C TYR A 179 -4.49 18.45 -11.45
N ALA A 180 -5.49 19.25 -11.10
CA ALA A 180 -5.40 20.21 -10.02
C ALA A 180 -5.58 19.52 -8.66
N VAL A 181 -4.47 19.18 -8.00
CA VAL A 181 -4.50 18.40 -6.76
C VAL A 181 -4.59 19.32 -5.54
N VAL A 182 -5.55 19.04 -4.66
CA VAL A 182 -5.69 19.63 -3.33
C VAL A 182 -5.32 18.59 -2.30
N ALA A 183 -4.23 18.81 -1.56
CA ALA A 183 -3.71 17.88 -0.57
C ALA A 183 -4.18 18.26 0.85
N VAL A 184 -4.75 17.31 1.58
CA VAL A 184 -5.01 17.49 3.02
C VAL A 184 -3.73 17.21 3.79
N ASN A 185 -3.18 18.24 4.42
CA ASN A 185 -1.97 18.16 5.23
C ASN A 185 -2.25 17.41 6.53
N GLY A 186 -1.23 16.74 7.07
CA GLY A 186 -1.33 16.03 8.33
C GLY A 186 -1.28 16.96 9.55
N LEU A 187 -1.17 16.35 10.74
CA LEU A 187 -0.92 17.08 11.99
C LEU A 187 0.46 17.74 12.03
N VAL A 188 1.44 17.12 11.35
CA VAL A 188 2.76 17.69 11.13
C VAL A 188 2.71 18.43 9.80
N ASP A 189 3.16 19.68 9.79
CA ASP A 189 3.17 20.50 8.59
C ASP A 189 4.24 20.02 7.60
N GLU A 190 3.79 19.38 6.53
CA GLU A 190 4.64 18.92 5.42
C GLU A 190 4.32 19.70 4.12
N SER A 191 3.90 20.96 4.25
CA SER A 191 3.43 21.76 3.11
C SER A 191 4.48 21.93 2.00
N GLU A 192 5.76 21.99 2.35
CA GLU A 192 6.85 22.11 1.37
C GLU A 192 7.00 20.83 0.55
N TYR A 193 7.00 19.67 1.22
CA TYR A 193 7.00 18.36 0.58
C TYR A 193 5.79 18.18 -0.34
N LEU A 194 4.60 18.53 0.13
CA LEU A 194 3.36 18.42 -0.66
C LEU A 194 3.42 19.28 -1.94
N LYS A 195 4.02 20.47 -1.89
CA LYS A 195 4.26 21.29 -3.09
C LYS A 195 5.29 20.64 -4.02
N GLU A 196 6.37 20.08 -3.48
CA GLU A 196 7.42 19.42 -4.25
C GLU A 196 6.87 18.25 -5.08
N ILE A 197 5.99 17.43 -4.49
CA ILE A 197 5.33 16.32 -5.20
C ILE A 197 4.16 16.76 -6.08
N GLY A 198 3.84 18.07 -6.10
CA GLY A 198 2.95 18.66 -7.08
C GLY A 198 1.53 18.98 -6.62
N ALA A 199 1.25 19.09 -5.32
CA ALA A 199 0.00 19.65 -4.82
C ALA A 199 -0.11 21.16 -5.19
N GLN A 200 -1.25 21.57 -5.74
CA GLN A 200 -1.50 22.96 -6.13
C GLN A 200 -2.09 23.79 -4.99
N ARG A 201 -2.92 23.15 -4.15
CA ARG A 201 -3.43 23.73 -2.91
C ARG A 201 -3.26 22.74 -1.78
N ILE A 202 -2.99 23.26 -0.59
CA ILE A 202 -2.86 22.47 0.63
C ILE A 202 -3.87 23.02 1.63
N ILE A 203 -4.62 22.13 2.27
CA ILE A 203 -5.62 22.48 3.27
C ILE A 203 -5.38 21.67 4.55
N SER A 204 -5.81 22.19 5.69
CA SER A 204 -5.69 21.48 6.96
C SER A 204 -6.77 20.40 7.13
N ILE A 205 -6.62 19.55 8.15
CA ILE A 205 -7.64 18.57 8.55
C ILE A 205 -8.94 19.28 8.94
N GLU A 206 -8.84 20.42 9.63
CA GLU A 206 -9.99 21.23 10.05
C GLU A 206 -10.74 21.80 8.85
N GLU A 207 -10.04 22.27 7.82
CA GLU A 207 -10.65 22.73 6.57
C GLU A 207 -11.30 21.59 5.77
N ALA A 208 -10.74 20.38 5.87
CA ALA A 208 -11.27 19.17 5.22
C ALA A 208 -12.43 18.51 5.99
N THR A 209 -12.82 19.04 7.15
CA THR A 209 -13.79 18.41 8.06
C THR A 209 -14.97 19.34 8.37
N ASP A 210 -16.16 18.98 7.89
CA ASP A 210 -17.40 19.73 8.14
C ASP A 210 -18.02 19.41 9.49
N GLN A 211 -18.19 20.45 10.31
CA GLN A 211 -18.87 20.37 11.61
C GLN A 211 -20.29 20.96 11.60
N SER A 212 -20.80 21.38 10.43
CA SER A 212 -22.09 22.09 10.35
C SER A 212 -23.32 21.20 10.50
N GLY A 213 -23.16 19.87 10.44
CA GLY A 213 -24.27 18.92 10.47
C GLY A 213 -25.12 18.91 9.20
N ARG A 214 -24.71 19.63 8.15
CA ARG A 214 -25.44 19.67 6.88
C ARG A 214 -25.29 18.35 6.12
N PRO A 215 -26.36 17.88 5.46
CA PRO A 215 -26.30 16.68 4.62
C PRO A 215 -25.65 16.93 3.25
N LEU A 216 -25.59 18.19 2.80
CA LEU A 216 -24.97 18.60 1.55
C LEU A 216 -24.21 19.91 1.76
N LEU A 217 -23.03 20.00 1.14
CA LEU A 217 -22.17 21.17 1.14
C LEU A 217 -22.11 21.76 -0.27
N LYS A 218 -21.42 22.89 -0.40
CA LYS A 218 -21.09 23.42 -1.72
C LYS A 218 -20.18 22.40 -2.42
N SER A 219 -20.49 22.07 -3.68
CA SER A 219 -19.64 21.20 -4.49
C SER A 219 -18.30 21.89 -4.80
N CYS A 220 -17.22 21.14 -4.60
CA CYS A 220 -15.83 21.59 -4.72
C CYS A 220 -14.97 20.63 -5.54
N TRP A 221 -15.21 19.31 -5.42
CA TRP A 221 -14.26 18.30 -5.90
C TRP A 221 -14.77 17.58 -7.14
N ALA A 222 -13.99 17.56 -8.22
CA ALA A 222 -14.25 16.70 -9.37
C ALA A 222 -14.11 15.22 -8.99
N GLY A 223 -13.20 14.92 -8.06
CA GLY A 223 -13.07 13.60 -7.45
C GLY A 223 -12.19 13.65 -6.21
N SER A 224 -12.03 12.50 -5.56
CA SER A 224 -11.15 12.38 -4.40
C SER A 224 -10.53 10.99 -4.29
N ILE A 225 -9.31 10.97 -3.77
CA ILE A 225 -8.63 9.77 -3.27
C ILE A 225 -8.56 9.89 -1.75
N ASP A 226 -9.31 9.03 -1.08
CA ASP A 226 -9.40 8.98 0.37
C ASP A 226 -8.58 7.82 0.94
N THR A 227 -7.63 8.16 1.82
CA THR A 227 -6.77 7.19 2.51
C THR A 227 -6.99 7.17 4.02
N VAL A 228 -7.97 7.90 4.55
CA VAL A 228 -8.18 8.09 6.01
C VAL A 228 -9.55 7.65 6.49
N GLY A 229 -10.61 7.79 5.70
CA GLY A 229 -11.98 7.53 6.15
C GLY A 229 -12.50 8.60 7.11
N GLY A 230 -13.41 8.19 8.01
CA GLY A 230 -13.96 9.04 9.08
C GLY A 230 -14.65 10.31 8.58
N ASP A 231 -14.52 11.39 9.35
CA ASP A 231 -15.21 12.66 9.08
C ASP A 231 -14.72 13.36 7.81
N ILE A 232 -13.47 13.16 7.41
CA ILE A 232 -12.92 13.69 6.14
C ILE A 232 -13.63 13.04 4.96
N LEU A 233 -13.78 11.71 4.97
CA LEU A 233 -14.53 11.00 3.93
C LEU A 233 -16.00 11.44 3.91
N ALA A 234 -16.64 11.52 5.07
CA ALA A 234 -18.03 11.99 5.18
C ALA A 234 -18.19 13.40 4.61
N THR A 235 -17.24 14.30 4.88
CA THR A 235 -17.22 15.68 4.35
C THR A 235 -16.99 15.71 2.85
N THR A 236 -16.09 14.87 2.35
CA THR A 236 -15.77 14.74 0.93
C THR A 236 -17.01 14.31 0.14
N ILE A 237 -17.76 13.31 0.61
CA ILE A 237 -18.99 12.83 -0.03
C ILE A 237 -20.03 13.95 -0.15
N LYS A 238 -20.15 14.82 0.86
CA LYS A 238 -21.10 15.95 0.85
C LYS A 238 -20.71 17.09 -0.09
N SER A 239 -19.46 17.13 -0.54
CA SER A 239 -18.86 18.26 -1.29
C SER A 239 -18.30 17.87 -2.65
N VAL A 240 -18.49 16.63 -3.10
CA VAL A 240 -18.11 16.22 -4.46
C VAL A 240 -19.09 16.82 -5.49
N ASN A 241 -18.58 17.10 -6.70
CA ASN A 241 -19.37 17.57 -7.84
C ASN A 241 -20.36 16.48 -8.29
N ALA A 242 -21.41 16.90 -9.00
CA ALA A 242 -22.27 15.95 -9.69
C ALA A 242 -21.44 15.07 -10.63
N ASN A 243 -21.67 13.75 -10.57
CA ASN A 243 -20.88 12.73 -11.27
C ASN A 243 -19.40 12.64 -10.85
N GLY A 244 -19.01 13.27 -9.74
CA GLY A 244 -17.67 13.10 -9.20
C GLY A 244 -17.47 11.74 -8.54
N VAL A 245 -16.21 11.35 -8.39
CA VAL A 245 -15.82 10.00 -7.93
C VAL A 245 -14.96 10.11 -6.69
N VAL A 246 -15.30 9.33 -5.65
CA VAL A 246 -14.48 9.17 -4.45
C VAL A 246 -13.98 7.72 -4.40
N THR A 247 -12.66 7.55 -4.38
CA THR A 247 -12.02 6.24 -4.17
C THR A 247 -11.54 6.16 -2.73
N THR A 248 -11.79 5.04 -2.06
CA THR A 248 -11.45 4.87 -0.63
C THR A 248 -10.54 3.66 -0.47
N CYS A 249 -9.42 3.81 0.24
CA CYS A 249 -8.43 2.75 0.39
C CYS A 249 -7.76 2.68 1.78
N GLY A 250 -8.16 3.55 2.71
CA GLY A 250 -7.69 3.52 4.10
C GLY A 250 -8.77 4.00 5.06
N ASN A 251 -8.63 3.62 6.32
CA ASN A 251 -9.62 3.86 7.38
C ASN A 251 -8.96 4.22 8.72
N VAL A 252 -7.75 4.76 8.71
CA VAL A 252 -6.96 5.04 9.93
C VAL A 252 -7.64 6.03 10.89
N ALA A 253 -8.57 6.85 10.39
CA ALA A 253 -9.37 7.79 11.19
C ALA A 253 -10.79 7.27 11.51
N SER A 254 -11.11 6.02 11.15
CA SER A 254 -12.41 5.41 11.41
C SER A 254 -12.35 4.53 12.68
N PRO A 255 -13.44 4.49 13.48
CA PRO A 255 -13.51 3.71 14.71
C PRO A 255 -13.48 2.19 14.49
#